data_AF-A0A7X4Z7G9-F1
#
_entry.id   AF-A0A7X4Z7G9-F1
#
_cell.length_a   1.000
_cell.length_b   1.000
_cell.length_c   1.000
_cell.angle_alpha   90.00
_cell.angle_beta   90.00
_cell.angle_gamma   90.00
#
_symmetry.space_group_name_H-M   'P 1'
#
loop_
_entity.id
_entity.type
_entity.pdbx_description
1 polymer ?
#
loop_
_entity_poly.entity_id
_entity_poly.type
_entity_poly.pdbx_seq_one_letter_code
_entity_poly.pdbx_strand_id
1 'polypeptide(L)'
;MVENDYIMRLTHEIVRTWLKLLFGIDEIKEEEVVFEHKDSGDLYRRLRVLVQDGKVNEAENLLYDYLESDEERRRLENLKLALCFYDYVNRKNNEFLEECSYSREEIREGICDVMRRYGYGELADTWADEW
;
A
#
# COMPACT_ATOMS: atom_id res chain seq x y z
N MET A 1 -7.52 -8.71 19.17
CA MET A 1 -6.86 -9.86 18.49
C MET A 1 -7.69 -10.37 17.32
N VAL A 2 -8.92 -10.88 17.50
CA VAL A 2 -9.71 -11.46 16.39
C VAL A 2 -10.17 -10.43 15.34
N GLU A 3 -10.61 -9.25 15.79
CA GLU A 3 -11.09 -8.17 14.91
C GLU A 3 -9.97 -7.59 14.04
N ASN A 4 -8.79 -7.33 14.63
CA ASN A 4 -7.64 -6.86 13.86
C ASN A 4 -7.13 -7.89 12.84
N ASP A 5 -7.19 -9.19 13.15
CA ASP A 5 -6.86 -10.26 12.20
C ASP A 5 -7.89 -10.35 11.06
N TYR A 6 -9.15 -10.00 11.33
CA TYR A 6 -10.18 -9.87 10.30
C TYR A 6 -9.87 -8.67 9.39
N ILE A 7 -9.64 -7.48 9.96
CA ILE A 7 -9.31 -6.26 9.21
C ILE A 7 -8.06 -6.49 8.35
N MET A 8 -6.99 -7.05 8.92
CA MET A 8 -5.77 -7.37 8.17
C MET A 8 -6.06 -8.24 6.94
N ARG A 9 -6.84 -9.32 7.09
CA ARG A 9 -7.19 -10.21 5.98
C ARG A 9 -8.07 -9.51 4.95
N LEU A 10 -9.05 -8.74 5.39
CA LEU A 10 -9.95 -8.00 4.51
C LEU A 10 -9.18 -6.96 3.68
N THR A 11 -8.31 -6.18 4.32
CA THR A 11 -7.43 -5.22 3.64
C THR A 11 -6.52 -5.92 2.62
N HIS A 12 -5.90 -7.05 2.99
CA HIS A 12 -5.06 -7.83 2.07
C HIS A 12 -5.85 -8.30 0.84
N GLU A 13 -7.04 -8.84 1.02
CA GLU A 13 -7.89 -9.35 -0.07
C GLU A 13 -8.36 -8.26 -1.03
N ILE A 14 -8.67 -7.08 -0.48
CA ILE A 14 -9.03 -5.90 -1.24
C ILE A 14 -7.84 -5.42 -2.09
N VAL A 15 -6.67 -5.26 -1.49
CA VAL A 15 -5.46 -4.84 -2.22
C VAL A 15 -5.09 -5.87 -3.29
N ARG A 16 -5.15 -7.17 -2.96
CA ARG A 16 -4.92 -8.26 -3.92
C ARG A 16 -5.90 -8.18 -5.10
N THR A 17 -7.17 -7.90 -4.84
CA THR A 17 -8.18 -7.77 -5.90
C THR A 17 -7.85 -6.59 -6.82
N TRP A 18 -7.45 -5.44 -6.26
CA TRP A 18 -7.00 -4.31 -7.08
C TRP A 18 -5.78 -4.65 -7.93
N LEU A 19 -4.78 -5.30 -7.33
CA LEU A 19 -3.57 -5.67 -8.03
C LEU A 19 -3.84 -6.69 -9.16
N LYS A 20 -4.78 -7.61 -8.95
CA LYS A 20 -5.24 -8.54 -9.96
C LYS A 20 -5.96 -7.85 -11.11
N LEU A 21 -6.93 -6.98 -10.80
CA LEU A 21 -7.76 -6.30 -11.82
C LEU A 21 -6.95 -5.32 -12.66
N LEU A 22 -6.03 -4.57 -12.05
CA LEU A 22 -5.30 -3.49 -12.70
C LEU A 22 -3.98 -3.96 -13.32
N PHE A 23 -3.32 -4.97 -12.75
CA PHE A 23 -1.96 -5.37 -13.13
C PHE A 23 -1.80 -6.87 -13.41
N GLY A 24 -2.87 -7.67 -13.27
CA GLY A 24 -2.81 -9.12 -13.48
C GLY A 24 -1.99 -9.88 -12.43
N ILE A 25 -1.82 -9.31 -11.23
CA ILE A 25 -1.05 -9.92 -10.14
C ILE A 25 -1.98 -10.70 -9.23
N ASP A 26 -1.95 -12.03 -9.33
CA ASP A 26 -2.79 -12.94 -8.53
C ASP A 26 -2.28 -13.15 -7.10
N GLU A 27 -0.96 -13.12 -6.91
CA GLU A 27 -0.31 -13.29 -5.61
C GLU A 27 0.74 -12.20 -5.38
N ILE A 28 0.66 -11.56 -4.21
CA ILE A 28 1.62 -10.52 -3.81
C ILE A 28 2.80 -11.19 -3.12
N LYS A 29 3.79 -11.59 -3.90
CA LYS A 29 5.09 -12.05 -3.39
C LYS A 29 6.05 -10.88 -3.38
N GLU A 30 6.32 -10.34 -2.20
CA GLU A 30 7.05 -9.08 -2.00
C GLU A 30 8.43 -9.05 -2.68
N GLU A 31 9.11 -10.20 -2.75
CA GLU A 31 10.42 -10.35 -3.40
C GLU A 31 10.33 -10.40 -4.93
N GLU A 32 9.16 -10.76 -5.46
CA GLU A 32 8.89 -10.96 -6.89
C GLU A 32 8.09 -9.79 -7.51
N VAL A 33 7.78 -8.74 -6.75
CA VAL A 33 7.09 -7.55 -7.31
C VAL A 33 8.02 -6.84 -8.29
N VAL A 34 7.73 -7.00 -9.58
CA VAL A 34 8.48 -6.36 -10.66
C VAL A 34 7.85 -5.01 -11.01
N PHE A 35 8.67 -3.96 -11.04
CA PHE A 35 8.32 -2.64 -11.54
C PHE A 35 8.94 -2.45 -12.94
N GLU A 36 8.23 -1.76 -13.82
CA GLU A 36 8.69 -1.39 -15.16
C GLU A 36 9.87 -0.42 -15.06
N HIS A 37 9.80 0.55 -14.15
CA HIS A 37 10.86 1.51 -13.94
C HIS A 37 11.75 1.17 -12.73
N LYS A 38 13.06 1.36 -12.94
CA LYS A 38 14.07 1.02 -11.94
C LYS A 38 13.93 1.85 -10.67
N ASP A 39 13.63 3.14 -10.80
CA ASP A 39 13.41 4.06 -9.68
C ASP A 39 12.20 3.64 -8.84
N SER A 40 11.09 3.22 -9.44
CA SER A 40 9.95 2.64 -8.72
C SER A 40 10.37 1.39 -7.92
N GLY A 41 11.15 0.49 -8.53
CA GLY A 41 11.66 -0.69 -7.82
C GLY A 41 12.68 -0.38 -6.71
N ASP A 42 13.56 0.60 -6.92
CA ASP A 42 14.51 1.09 -5.92
C ASP A 42 13.79 1.74 -4.73
N LEU A 43 12.76 2.54 -5.02
CA LEU A 43 11.90 3.15 -4.01
C LEU A 43 11.19 2.07 -3.19
N TYR A 44 10.53 1.10 -3.83
CA TYR A 44 9.82 0.03 -3.10
C TYR A 44 10.76 -0.75 -2.17
N ARG A 45 11.99 -1.06 -2.61
CA ARG A 45 13.00 -1.66 -1.72
C ARG A 45 13.33 -0.76 -0.53
N ARG A 46 13.53 0.53 -0.76
CA ARG A 46 13.83 1.51 0.31
C ARG A 46 12.69 1.64 1.31
N LEU A 47 11.45 1.70 0.85
CA LEU A 47 10.26 1.74 1.70
C LEU A 47 10.19 0.52 2.63
N ARG A 48 10.46 -0.69 2.10
CA ARG A 48 10.48 -1.90 2.92
C ARG A 48 11.56 -1.87 4.00
N VAL A 49 12.75 -1.37 3.68
CA VAL A 49 13.84 -1.21 4.68
C VAL A 49 13.41 -0.25 5.79
N LEU A 50 12.82 0.90 5.45
CA LEU A 50 12.33 1.85 6.45
C LEU A 50 11.26 1.22 7.36
N VAL A 51 10.32 0.49 6.79
CA VAL A 51 9.33 -0.26 7.57
C VAL A 51 10.01 -1.33 8.43
N GLN A 52 11.01 -2.07 7.94
CA GLN A 52 11.74 -3.04 8.77
C GLN A 52 12.47 -2.38 9.95
N ASP A 53 12.92 -1.14 9.77
CA ASP A 53 13.60 -0.34 10.79
C ASP A 53 12.62 0.37 11.76
N GLY A 54 11.31 0.10 11.67
CA GLY A 54 10.29 0.73 12.53
C GLY A 54 9.92 2.16 12.13
N LYS A 55 10.29 2.59 10.92
CA LYS A 55 10.11 3.96 10.41
C LYS A 55 8.94 4.03 9.41
N VAL A 56 7.76 3.53 9.80
CA VAL A 56 6.58 3.44 8.90
C VAL A 56 6.14 4.83 8.42
N ASN A 57 6.03 5.79 9.33
CA ASN A 57 5.69 7.18 8.99
C ASN A 57 6.70 7.84 8.03
N GLU A 58 8.01 7.59 8.21
CA GLU A 58 9.03 8.10 7.28
C GLU A 58 8.91 7.44 5.89
N ALA A 59 8.55 6.15 5.85
CA ALA A 59 8.32 5.44 4.61
C ALA A 59 7.09 6.02 3.86
N GLU A 60 5.99 6.24 4.56
CA GLU A 60 4.79 6.82 3.96
C GLU A 60 5.03 8.24 3.43
N ASN A 61 5.72 9.10 4.19
CA ASN A 61 6.10 10.43 3.71
C ASN A 61 6.94 10.35 2.42
N LEU A 62 7.92 9.44 2.37
CA LEU A 62 8.74 9.22 1.18
C LEU A 62 7.92 8.69 -0.01
N LEU A 63 6.92 7.85 0.24
CA LEU A 63 5.99 7.41 -0.77
C LEU A 63 5.24 8.61 -1.35
N TYR A 64 4.61 9.44 -0.52
CA TYR A 64 3.86 10.61 -0.98
C TYR A 64 4.72 11.64 -1.71
N ASP A 65 5.94 11.92 -1.23
CA ASP A 65 6.91 12.79 -1.94
C ASP A 65 7.17 12.29 -3.37
N TYR A 66 7.29 10.98 -3.55
CA TYR A 66 7.45 10.37 -4.87
C TYR A 66 6.19 10.48 -5.72
N LEU A 67 5.01 10.19 -5.15
CA LEU A 67 3.73 10.32 -5.85
C LEU A 67 3.44 11.77 -6.25
N GLU A 68 3.88 12.77 -5.48
CA GLU A 68 3.70 14.19 -5.80
C GLU A 68 4.55 14.69 -6.95
N SER A 69 5.70 14.04 -7.20
CA SER A 69 6.53 14.32 -8.37
C SER A 69 5.92 13.86 -9.70
N ASP A 70 4.71 13.28 -9.65
CA ASP A 70 3.90 12.65 -10.71
C ASP A 70 4.18 13.16 -12.14
N GLU A 71 4.90 12.35 -12.92
CA GLU A 71 4.78 12.37 -14.38
C GLU A 71 3.52 11.58 -14.78
N GLU A 72 2.56 12.23 -15.46
CA GLU A 72 1.27 11.65 -15.90
C GLU A 72 1.38 10.26 -16.58
N ARG A 73 2.54 9.97 -17.19
CA ARG A 73 2.83 8.69 -17.86
C ARG A 73 3.01 7.50 -16.92
N ARG A 74 3.23 7.74 -15.62
CA ARG A 74 3.60 6.72 -14.62
C ARG A 74 2.50 6.42 -13.60
N ARG A 75 1.30 7.00 -13.77
CA ARG A 75 0.19 6.93 -12.81
C ARG A 75 -0.17 5.50 -12.36
N LEU A 76 -0.24 4.55 -13.31
CA LEU A 76 -0.57 3.16 -13.00
C LEU A 76 0.54 2.45 -12.21
N GLU A 77 1.81 2.69 -12.54
CA GLU A 77 2.92 2.11 -11.79
C GLU A 77 3.02 2.71 -10.38
N ASN A 78 2.78 4.02 -10.25
CA ASN A 78 2.74 4.71 -8.97
C ASN A 78 1.64 4.14 -8.06
N LEU A 79 0.45 3.89 -8.60
CA LEU A 79 -0.62 3.20 -7.88
C LEU A 79 -0.22 1.78 -7.45
N LYS A 80 0.38 1.00 -8.36
CA LYS A 80 0.88 -0.35 -8.03
C LYS A 80 1.86 -0.31 -6.86
N LEU A 81 2.81 0.63 -6.88
CA LEU A 81 3.81 0.80 -5.84
C LEU A 81 3.17 1.10 -4.49
N ALA A 82 2.22 2.03 -4.45
CA ALA A 82 1.50 2.39 -3.23
C ALA A 82 0.68 1.21 -2.68
N LEU A 83 -0.06 0.49 -3.53
CA LEU A 83 -0.81 -0.70 -3.11
C LEU A 83 0.11 -1.80 -2.56
N CYS A 84 1.24 -2.07 -3.21
CA CYS A 84 2.24 -3.02 -2.70
C CYS A 84 2.90 -2.56 -1.40
N PHE A 85 3.03 -1.25 -1.17
CA PHE A 85 3.53 -0.69 0.09
C PHE A 85 2.53 -0.91 1.22
N TYR A 86 1.26 -0.54 1.05
CA TYR A 86 0.27 -0.72 2.10
C TYR A 86 -0.01 -2.20 2.40
N ASP A 87 0.03 -3.09 1.41
CA ASP A 87 -0.04 -4.54 1.67
C ASP A 87 1.14 -5.03 2.54
N TYR A 88 2.34 -4.50 2.29
CA TYR A 88 3.54 -4.84 3.06
C TYR A 88 3.42 -4.39 4.52
N VAL A 89 2.96 -3.16 4.76
CA VAL A 89 2.73 -2.64 6.11
C VAL A 89 1.61 -3.43 6.80
N ASN A 90 0.54 -3.77 6.07
CA ASN A 90 -0.58 -4.55 6.59
C ASN A 90 -0.18 -5.96 7.05
N ARG A 91 0.90 -6.55 6.54
CA ARG A 91 1.37 -7.86 7.03
C ARG A 91 2.10 -7.79 8.37
N LYS A 92 2.44 -6.59 8.85
CA LYS A 92 3.04 -6.43 10.18
C LYS A 92 2.00 -6.70 11.26
N ASN A 93 2.46 -7.22 12.39
CA ASN A 93 1.59 -7.45 13.54
C ASN A 93 1.23 -6.12 14.21
N ASN A 94 0.21 -6.11 15.07
CA ASN A 94 -0.26 -4.86 15.66
C ASN A 94 0.73 -4.27 16.67
N GLU A 95 1.48 -5.11 17.40
CA GLU A 95 2.51 -4.65 18.33
C GLU A 95 3.56 -3.79 17.61
N PHE A 96 4.03 -4.25 16.45
CA PHE A 96 4.94 -3.49 15.60
C PHE A 96 4.32 -2.16 15.13
N LEU A 97 3.06 -2.17 14.70
CA LEU A 97 2.39 -0.95 14.24
C LEU A 97 2.23 0.06 15.39
N GLU A 98 1.83 -0.40 16.57
CA GLU A 98 1.69 0.43 17.78
C GLU A 98 3.03 1.04 18.21
N GLU A 99 4.13 0.27 18.18
CA GLU A 99 5.49 0.76 18.44
C GLU A 99 5.91 1.85 17.44
N CYS A 100 5.45 1.74 16.19
CA CYS A 100 5.69 2.74 15.14
C CYS A 100 4.75 3.95 15.22
N SER A 101 3.82 3.98 16.18
CA SER A 101 2.71 4.95 16.22
C SER A 101 1.93 4.98 14.90
N TYR A 102 1.55 3.79 14.43
CA TYR A 102 0.82 3.57 13.19
C TYR A 102 -0.32 2.57 13.43
N SER A 103 -1.33 2.55 12.56
CA SER A 103 -2.58 1.83 12.80
C SER A 103 -3.15 1.18 11.54
N ARG A 104 -4.13 0.29 11.74
CA ARG A 104 -4.91 -0.30 10.64
C ARG A 104 -5.74 0.74 9.91
N GLU A 105 -6.19 1.76 10.62
CA GLU A 105 -6.96 2.87 10.06
C GLU A 105 -6.11 3.67 9.08
N GLU A 106 -4.88 4.04 9.46
CA GLU A 106 -3.95 4.78 8.60
C GLU A 106 -3.62 4.01 7.31
N ILE A 107 -3.42 2.69 7.40
CA ILE A 107 -3.23 1.85 6.21
C ILE A 107 -4.43 1.96 5.27
N ARG A 108 -5.64 1.91 5.82
CA ARG A 108 -6.89 1.96 5.07
C ARG A 108 -7.09 3.33 4.44
N GLU A 109 -6.91 4.40 5.21
CA GLU A 109 -7.00 5.78 4.73
C GLU A 109 -6.00 6.01 3.59
N GLY A 110 -4.76 5.57 3.77
CA GLY A 110 -3.72 5.63 2.76
C GLY A 110 -4.06 4.88 1.47
N ILE A 111 -4.65 3.67 1.55
CA ILE A 111 -5.14 2.93 0.38
C ILE A 111 -6.26 3.70 -0.34
N CYS A 112 -7.25 4.20 0.41
CA CYS A 112 -8.36 4.96 -0.18
C CYS A 112 -7.86 6.22 -0.87
N ASP A 113 -6.91 6.93 -0.27
CA ASP A 113 -6.38 8.19 -0.81
C ASP A 113 -5.59 7.97 -2.09
N VAL A 114 -4.74 6.94 -2.17
CA VAL A 114 -4.03 6.64 -3.44
C VAL A 114 -5.00 6.16 -4.52
N MET A 115 -6.03 5.38 -4.17
CA MET A 115 -7.06 4.96 -5.12
C MET A 115 -7.83 6.16 -5.68
N ARG A 116 -8.24 7.11 -4.82
CA ARG A 116 -8.88 8.37 -5.25
C ARG A 116 -7.96 9.20 -6.15
N ARG A 117 -6.69 9.38 -5.74
CA ARG A 117 -5.67 10.12 -6.51
C ARG A 117 -5.50 9.58 -7.93
N TYR A 118 -5.61 8.27 -8.10
CA TYR A 118 -5.43 7.60 -9.39
C TYR A 118 -6.72 7.36 -10.18
N GLY A 119 -7.86 7.88 -9.72
CA GLY A 119 -9.14 7.89 -10.45
C GLY A 119 -10.08 6.73 -10.13
N TYR A 120 -9.82 5.99 -9.05
CA TYR A 120 -10.62 4.86 -8.59
C TYR A 120 -11.39 5.19 -7.30
N GLY A 121 -11.70 6.47 -7.07
CA GLY A 121 -12.31 6.95 -5.82
C GLY A 121 -13.67 6.32 -5.52
N GLU A 122 -14.56 6.24 -6.51
CA GLU A 122 -15.89 5.62 -6.32
C GLU A 122 -15.80 4.16 -5.84
N LEU A 123 -14.79 3.43 -6.33
CA LEU A 123 -14.53 2.05 -5.93
C LEU A 123 -13.92 1.97 -4.53
N ALA A 124 -13.03 2.89 -4.18
CA ALA A 124 -12.48 2.99 -2.84
C ALA A 124 -13.56 3.31 -1.80
N ASP A 125 -14.47 4.24 -2.12
CA ASP A 125 -15.56 4.64 -1.25
C ASP A 125 -16.54 3.48 -1.02
N THR A 126 -16.87 2.72 -2.08
CA THR A 126 -17.74 1.53 -1.98
C THR A 126 -17.22 0.49 -0.99
N TRP A 127 -15.89 0.33 -0.88
CA TRP A 127 -15.27 -0.66 -0.01
C TRP A 127 -14.87 -0.12 1.36
N ALA A 128 -14.72 1.21 1.49
CA ALA A 128 -14.54 1.85 2.79
C ALA A 128 -15.73 1.59 3.72
N ASP A 129 -16.94 1.43 3.16
CA ASP A 129 -18.16 1.07 3.91
C ASP A 129 -18.17 -0.38 4.43
N GLU A 130 -17.35 -1.27 3.85
CA GLU A 130 -17.20 -2.67 4.25
C GLU A 130 -16.08 -2.89 5.28
N TRP A 131 -15.30 -1.84 5.56
CA TRP A 131 -14.16 -1.84 6.49
C TRP A 131 -14.53 -1.44 7.92
#